data_AF-A0A9W8VJ08-F1
#
_entry.id   AF-A0A9W8VJ08-F1
#
_cell.length_a   1.000
_cell.length_b   1.000
_cell.length_c   1.000
_cell.angle_alpha   90.00
_cell.angle_beta   90.00
_cell.angle_gamma   90.00
#
_symmetry.space_group_name_H-M   'P 1'
#
loop_
_entity.id
_entity.type
_entity.pdbx_description
1 polymer ?
#
loop_
_entity_poly.entity_id
_entity_poly.type
_entity_poly.pdbx_seq_one_letter_code
_entity_poly.pdbx_strand_id
1 'polypeptide(L)'
;MLKSAANGAEPKGTSAQEAPAGPNTGLTPQSIHADALRRARLKPDAEGSLVYHGATSIFNNDLLSTSENFQNPTQSLYAESNFEQVMDHFGIRLSDDAVLNALKQFFRWQYPHFMFVYREAFLRDHFGERKGCKYWSSALLLSVCALGLLMSETEEERNLSAQFFHAAESIVMVSGLSRPSIPTVQSFLCLAFFEIGRGNVSKGWAFSGIAFRMAQDLGFQSDPLHWVPQDSTLITSEDVEVRRRIYWGCYISDKQISLILGRPVQLAFDSAEVDLLEFIPDGPEMEHWRPAGFFDDVNDIRNPSNIPYLKEQIRLYRIVENMMATIFSPRTPRTQTDISTRQSVLDNLNLELLKWRDSLPPFAKWNKWAPGVITPAVATL
;
A
#
# COMPACT_ATOMS: atom_id res chain seq x y z
N MET A 1 90.69 -1.34 31.98
CA MET A 1 91.02 -2.63 31.36
C MET A 1 89.72 -3.41 31.16
N LEU A 2 89.42 -3.78 29.91
CA LEU A 2 88.75 -5.01 29.43
C LEU A 2 87.39 -5.43 30.07
N LYS A 3 86.30 -5.45 29.27
CA LYS A 3 85.59 -6.64 28.70
C LYS A 3 84.89 -7.51 29.77
N SER A 4 83.76 -8.19 29.60
CA SER A 4 82.77 -8.45 28.54
C SER A 4 81.76 -9.44 29.16
N ALA A 5 80.50 -9.37 28.72
CA ALA A 5 79.38 -10.32 28.78
C ALA A 5 79.55 -11.75 29.34
N ALA A 6 78.52 -12.27 30.05
CA ALA A 6 77.48 -13.14 29.46
C ALA A 6 76.56 -13.82 30.50
N ASN A 7 75.25 -13.71 30.26
CA ASN A 7 74.12 -14.66 30.42
C ASN A 7 73.99 -15.65 31.60
N GLY A 8 72.77 -15.68 32.16
CA GLY A 8 72.06 -16.96 32.40
C GLY A 8 71.20 -17.08 33.68
N ALA A 9 69.89 -17.26 33.46
CA ALA A 9 68.91 -18.03 34.26
C ALA A 9 68.24 -17.44 35.53
N GLU A 10 66.94 -17.10 35.35
CA GLU A 10 65.70 -17.37 36.15
C GLU A 10 65.69 -17.34 37.69
N PRO A 11 64.59 -16.82 38.34
CA PRO A 11 63.43 -17.70 38.58
C PRO A 11 62.01 -17.07 38.66
N LYS A 12 61.04 -17.92 38.31
CA LYS A 12 59.73 -18.19 38.94
C LYS A 12 58.67 -17.09 39.06
N GLY A 13 57.75 -17.18 38.10
CA GLY A 13 56.27 -17.11 38.18
C GLY A 13 55.59 -16.62 39.46
N THR A 14 54.77 -15.59 39.29
CA THR A 14 53.57 -15.34 40.10
C THR A 14 52.41 -15.11 39.15
N SER A 15 51.34 -15.88 39.35
CA SER A 15 50.12 -15.91 38.56
C SER A 15 49.21 -14.69 38.82
N ALA A 16 48.83 -13.99 37.76
CA ALA A 16 47.62 -13.16 37.74
C ALA A 16 46.82 -13.53 36.48
N GLN A 17 45.58 -13.98 36.70
CA GLN A 17 44.64 -14.45 35.68
C GLN A 17 44.24 -13.31 34.73
N GLU A 18 44.41 -13.55 33.43
CA GLU A 18 43.75 -12.79 32.37
C GLU A 18 42.26 -13.16 32.32
N ALA A 19 41.38 -12.15 32.32
CA ALA A 19 39.96 -12.30 32.00
C ALA A 19 39.79 -12.45 30.48
N PRO A 20 38.94 -13.37 29.98
CA PRO A 20 38.75 -13.51 28.54
C PRO A 20 37.89 -12.35 28.02
N ALA A 21 38.40 -11.67 27.00
CA ALA A 21 37.65 -10.71 26.20
C ALA A 21 36.42 -11.40 25.59
N GLY A 22 35.22 -10.92 25.93
CA GLY A 22 33.99 -11.35 25.29
C GLY A 22 33.97 -10.94 23.81
N PRO A 23 33.33 -11.71 22.93
CA PRO A 23 33.32 -11.39 21.51
C PRO A 23 32.46 -10.14 21.29
N ASN A 24 33.14 -9.04 20.93
CA ASN A 24 32.51 -7.82 20.49
C ASN A 24 31.97 -8.05 19.07
N THR A 25 30.89 -8.83 18.93
CA THR A 25 30.17 -8.97 17.67
C THR A 25 29.30 -7.73 17.48
N GLY A 26 29.89 -6.66 16.95
CA GLY A 26 29.14 -5.58 16.36
C GLY A 26 28.32 -6.14 15.21
N LEU A 27 27.03 -6.39 15.45
CA LEU A 27 26.08 -6.79 14.42
C LEU A 27 26.02 -5.65 13.38
N THR A 28 26.29 -5.97 12.12
CA THR A 28 26.14 -5.02 11.02
C THR A 28 24.67 -4.60 10.89
N PRO A 29 24.34 -3.39 10.41
CA PRO A 29 22.95 -2.93 10.28
C PRO A 29 22.06 -3.90 9.49
N GLN A 30 22.62 -4.55 8.46
CA GLN A 30 21.94 -5.58 7.68
C GLN A 30 21.60 -6.84 8.50
N SER A 31 22.48 -7.26 9.43
CA SER A 31 22.22 -8.41 10.30
C SER A 31 21.17 -8.12 11.37
N ILE A 32 21.11 -6.89 11.88
CA ILE A 32 20.08 -6.44 12.84
C ILE A 32 18.71 -6.40 12.17
N HIS A 33 18.64 -5.89 10.94
CA HIS A 33 17.43 -5.82 10.14
C HIS A 33 16.89 -7.21 9.78
N ALA A 34 17.76 -8.11 9.34
CA ALA A 34 17.40 -9.51 9.09
C ALA A 34 16.89 -10.23 10.36
N ASP A 35 17.41 -9.87 11.54
CA ASP A 35 16.95 -10.44 12.81
C ASP A 35 15.60 -9.84 13.26
N ALA A 36 15.34 -8.56 13.00
CA ALA A 36 14.03 -7.95 13.26
C ALA A 36 12.91 -8.57 12.42
N LEU A 37 13.18 -8.88 11.15
CA LEU A 37 12.26 -9.60 10.26
C LEU A 37 11.93 -10.99 10.75
N ARG A 38 12.96 -11.74 11.17
CA ARG A 38 12.77 -13.08 11.77
C ARG A 38 11.90 -13.05 13.02
N ARG A 39 11.85 -11.91 13.72
CA ARG A 39 11.03 -11.73 14.92
C ARG A 39 9.61 -11.31 14.61
N ALA A 40 9.33 -10.70 13.46
CA ALA A 40 7.96 -10.38 13.06
C ALA A 40 7.21 -11.65 12.63
N ARG A 41 5.92 -11.76 12.96
CA ARG A 41 5.10 -12.94 12.63
C ARG A 41 3.66 -12.55 12.29
N LEU A 42 3.06 -13.32 11.38
CA LEU A 42 1.60 -13.42 11.27
C LEU A 42 1.11 -14.53 12.21
N LYS A 43 0.13 -14.21 13.06
CA LYS A 43 -0.50 -15.18 13.98
C LYS A 43 -2.02 -15.14 13.83
N PRO A 44 -2.72 -16.28 13.94
CA PRO A 44 -4.17 -16.28 13.97
C PRO A 44 -4.67 -15.57 15.24
N ASP A 45 -5.70 -14.75 15.10
CA ASP A 45 -6.46 -14.20 16.21
C ASP A 45 -7.46 -15.24 16.75
N ALA A 46 -8.27 -14.82 17.75
CA ALA A 46 -9.30 -15.67 18.35
C ALA A 46 -10.33 -16.20 17.33
N GLU A 47 -10.45 -15.55 16.18
CA GLU A 47 -11.41 -15.87 15.13
C GLU A 47 -10.76 -16.57 13.93
N GLY A 48 -9.45 -16.85 13.99
CA GLY A 48 -8.67 -17.54 12.96
C GLY A 48 -8.10 -16.63 11.87
N SER A 49 -8.29 -15.30 11.94
CA SER A 49 -7.74 -14.34 10.97
C SER A 49 -6.28 -14.04 11.28
N LEU A 50 -5.43 -13.92 10.26
CA LEU A 50 -4.01 -13.64 10.47
C LEU A 50 -3.77 -12.17 10.77
N VAL A 51 -3.10 -11.90 11.90
CA VAL A 51 -2.73 -10.58 12.38
C VAL A 51 -1.22 -10.44 12.46
N TYR A 52 -0.70 -9.30 12.02
CA TYR A 52 0.72 -8.97 12.06
C TYR A 52 1.17 -8.49 13.44
N HIS A 53 2.27 -9.07 13.90
CA HIS A 53 2.96 -8.67 15.11
C HIS A 53 4.43 -8.35 14.80
N GLY A 54 4.78 -7.07 14.87
CA GLY A 54 6.15 -6.60 14.63
C GLY A 54 7.14 -7.03 15.71
N ALA A 55 8.44 -6.84 15.46
CA ALA A 55 9.54 -7.40 16.27
C ALA A 55 9.51 -7.09 17.78
N THR A 56 8.86 -5.98 18.19
CA THR A 56 8.73 -5.56 19.60
C THR A 56 7.46 -6.09 20.27
N SER A 57 6.60 -6.81 19.55
CA SER A 57 5.34 -7.31 20.06
C SER A 57 5.55 -8.42 21.09
N ILE A 58 4.92 -8.28 22.26
CA ILE A 58 4.88 -9.33 23.28
C ILE A 58 4.19 -10.61 22.76
N PHE A 59 3.28 -10.47 21.78
CA PHE A 59 2.57 -11.59 21.16
C PHE A 59 3.46 -12.48 20.32
N ASN A 60 4.71 -12.11 20.06
CA ASN A 60 5.69 -12.99 19.42
C ASN A 60 6.24 -14.07 20.36
N ASN A 61 6.03 -13.95 21.68
CA ASN A 61 6.44 -14.96 22.64
C ASN A 61 5.51 -16.19 22.57
N ASP A 62 6.08 -17.39 22.44
CA ASP A 62 5.34 -18.65 22.35
C ASP A 62 4.62 -19.01 23.66
N LEU A 63 4.97 -18.36 24.77
CA LEU A 63 4.26 -18.52 26.05
C LEU A 63 2.85 -17.91 26.05
N LEU A 64 2.56 -17.00 25.10
CA LEU A 64 1.26 -16.36 24.93
C LEU A 64 0.48 -16.90 23.73
N SER A 65 1.04 -17.87 22.97
CA SER A 65 0.27 -18.51 21.91
C SER A 65 -0.80 -19.38 22.56
N THR A 66 -2.06 -18.96 22.45
CA THR A 66 -3.22 -19.79 22.75
C THR A 66 -3.20 -20.97 21.77
N SER A 67 -2.75 -22.11 22.26
CA SER A 67 -2.90 -23.40 21.59
C SER A 67 -4.37 -23.82 21.63
N GLU A 68 -5.20 -23.16 20.84
CA GLU A 68 -6.55 -23.63 20.56
C GLU A 68 -6.61 -24.11 19.11
N ASN A 69 -7.28 -25.24 18.87
CA ASN A 69 -7.52 -25.77 17.53
C ASN A 69 -8.44 -24.80 16.80
N PHE A 70 -7.87 -23.76 16.19
CA PHE A 70 -8.61 -22.81 15.39
C PHE A 70 -9.20 -23.55 14.18
N GLN A 71 -10.53 -23.53 14.09
CA GLN A 71 -11.25 -24.04 12.93
C GLN A 71 -10.78 -23.32 11.67
N ASN A 72 -10.81 -24.04 10.54
CA ASN A 72 -10.33 -23.55 9.25
C ASN A 72 -10.75 -22.08 9.00
N PRO A 73 -9.81 -21.19 8.61
CA PRO A 73 -10.06 -19.76 8.40
C PRO A 73 -11.04 -19.46 7.25
N THR A 74 -11.48 -20.49 6.53
CA THR A 74 -12.40 -20.39 5.39
C THR A 74 -13.87 -20.32 5.78
N GLN A 75 -14.23 -20.53 7.05
CA GLN A 75 -15.64 -20.63 7.46
C GLN A 75 -16.15 -19.42 8.24
N SER A 76 -15.86 -18.21 7.75
CA SER A 76 -16.70 -17.03 7.99
C SER A 76 -16.39 -15.89 7.01
N LEU A 77 -16.16 -16.21 5.72
CA LEU A 77 -16.34 -15.20 4.69
C LEU A 77 -17.82 -14.81 4.76
N TYR A 78 -18.05 -13.59 5.26
CA TYR A 78 -19.28 -12.82 5.31
C TYR A 78 -20.51 -13.56 4.79
N ALA A 79 -21.52 -13.75 5.63
CA ALA A 79 -22.86 -14.00 5.13
C ALA A 79 -23.31 -12.72 4.40
N GLU A 80 -22.88 -12.55 3.14
CA GLU A 80 -23.26 -11.45 2.25
C GLU A 80 -24.77 -11.30 2.14
N SER A 81 -25.50 -12.39 2.40
CA SER A 81 -26.95 -12.42 2.57
C SER A 81 -27.49 -11.36 3.55
N ASN A 82 -26.67 -10.84 4.47
CA ASN A 82 -27.07 -9.81 5.42
C ASN A 82 -26.98 -8.38 4.87
N PHE A 83 -26.32 -8.16 3.71
CA PHE A 83 -26.11 -6.81 3.15
C PHE A 83 -27.00 -6.48 1.96
N GLU A 84 -27.75 -7.45 1.44
CA GLU A 84 -28.81 -7.21 0.45
C GLU A 84 -29.84 -6.20 0.99
N GLN A 85 -30.21 -6.32 2.26
CA GLN A 85 -31.13 -5.38 2.92
C GLN A 85 -30.60 -3.93 2.93
N VAL A 86 -29.28 -3.75 3.01
CA VAL A 86 -28.68 -2.41 2.94
C VAL A 86 -28.82 -1.86 1.52
N MET A 87 -28.50 -2.66 0.51
CA MET A 87 -28.67 -2.24 -0.89
C MET A 87 -30.13 -1.91 -1.21
N ASP A 88 -31.07 -2.75 -0.77
CA ASP A 88 -32.50 -2.53 -0.92
C ASP A 88 -32.97 -1.25 -0.21
N HIS A 89 -32.47 -0.98 1.01
CA HIS A 89 -32.77 0.25 1.75
C HIS A 89 -32.36 1.51 0.99
N PHE A 90 -31.20 1.48 0.33
CA PHE A 90 -30.71 2.58 -0.51
C PHE A 90 -31.23 2.52 -1.95
N GLY A 91 -32.08 1.55 -2.30
CA GLY A 91 -32.68 1.42 -3.63
C GLY A 91 -31.70 1.00 -4.73
N ILE A 92 -30.59 0.33 -4.38
CA ILE A 92 -29.52 -0.04 -5.31
C ILE A 92 -29.74 -1.47 -5.80
N ARG A 93 -29.75 -1.67 -7.11
CA ARG A 93 -29.73 -3.02 -7.71
C ARG A 93 -28.41 -3.26 -8.43
N LEU A 94 -27.79 -4.40 -8.14
CA LEU A 94 -26.50 -4.77 -8.75
C LEU A 94 -26.57 -4.98 -10.26
N SER A 95 -27.77 -5.20 -10.81
CA SER A 95 -28.02 -5.36 -12.24
C SER A 95 -28.21 -4.04 -12.99
N ASP A 96 -28.17 -2.89 -12.31
CA ASP A 96 -28.41 -1.60 -12.95
C ASP A 96 -27.25 -1.18 -13.85
N ASP A 97 -27.57 -0.57 -14.99
CA ASP A 97 -26.58 0.02 -15.91
C ASP A 97 -25.68 1.04 -15.20
N ALA A 98 -26.17 1.65 -14.13
CA ALA A 98 -25.42 2.55 -13.26
C ALA A 98 -24.18 1.87 -12.66
N VAL A 99 -24.27 0.60 -12.23
CA VAL A 99 -23.13 -0.15 -11.69
C VAL A 99 -22.07 -0.34 -12.75
N LEU A 100 -22.50 -0.76 -13.95
CA LEU A 100 -21.62 -0.99 -15.09
C LEU A 100 -20.89 0.30 -15.50
N ASN A 101 -21.62 1.40 -15.62
CA ASN A 101 -21.06 2.70 -15.97
C ASN A 101 -20.09 3.18 -14.87
N ALA A 102 -20.46 3.03 -13.60
CA ALA A 102 -19.59 3.41 -12.49
C ALA A 102 -18.26 2.63 -12.50
N LEU A 103 -18.29 1.32 -12.75
CA LEU A 103 -17.09 0.50 -12.89
C LEU A 103 -16.21 1.01 -14.05
N LYS A 104 -16.80 1.28 -15.21
CA LYS A 104 -16.09 1.85 -16.37
C LYS A 104 -15.40 3.16 -16.00
N GLN A 105 -16.12 4.08 -15.35
CA GLN A 105 -15.57 5.38 -14.97
C GLN A 105 -14.50 5.28 -13.89
N PHE A 106 -14.65 4.39 -12.91
CA PHE A 106 -13.64 4.15 -11.88
C PHE A 106 -12.32 3.65 -12.48
N PHE A 107 -12.37 2.59 -13.30
CA PHE A 107 -11.16 2.04 -13.92
C PHE A 107 -10.55 2.97 -14.98
N ARG A 108 -11.34 3.92 -15.48
CA ARG A 108 -10.89 4.96 -16.40
C ARG A 108 -10.13 6.08 -15.73
N TRP A 109 -10.70 6.64 -14.67
CA TRP A 109 -10.18 7.88 -14.11
C TRP A 109 -9.44 7.67 -12.79
N GLN A 110 -9.91 6.77 -11.93
CA GLN A 110 -9.36 6.60 -10.59
C GLN A 110 -8.22 5.58 -10.56
N TYR A 111 -8.42 4.42 -11.20
CA TYR A 111 -7.48 3.29 -11.14
C TYR A 111 -6.02 3.64 -11.48
N PRO A 112 -5.71 4.40 -12.56
CA PRO A 112 -4.33 4.66 -12.97
C PRO A 112 -3.51 5.47 -11.95
N HIS A 113 -4.17 6.18 -11.03
CA HIS A 113 -3.50 7.04 -10.06
C HIS A 113 -2.95 6.27 -8.85
N PHE A 114 -3.57 5.16 -8.48
CA PHE A 114 -3.29 4.49 -7.20
C PHE A 114 -3.23 2.96 -7.25
N MET A 115 -3.96 2.32 -8.18
CA MET A 115 -4.02 0.85 -8.39
C MET A 115 -4.10 -0.01 -7.12
N PHE A 116 -4.70 0.46 -6.03
CA PHE A 116 -4.88 -0.33 -4.81
C PHE A 116 -5.97 -1.41 -4.94
N VAL A 117 -6.86 -1.28 -5.92
CA VAL A 117 -7.71 -2.38 -6.41
C VAL A 117 -6.98 -3.01 -7.58
N TYR A 118 -6.83 -4.33 -7.65
CA TYR A 118 -6.35 -4.99 -8.87
C TYR A 118 -7.55 -5.30 -9.76
N ARG A 119 -7.63 -4.66 -10.94
CA ARG A 119 -8.83 -4.66 -11.79
C ARG A 119 -9.22 -6.08 -12.17
N GLU A 120 -8.26 -6.87 -12.61
CA GLU A 120 -8.50 -8.18 -13.19
C GLU A 120 -9.04 -9.15 -12.14
N ALA A 121 -8.41 -9.20 -10.96
CA ALA A 121 -8.89 -10.00 -9.84
C ALA A 121 -10.26 -9.55 -9.33
N PHE A 122 -10.49 -8.24 -9.20
CA PHE A 122 -11.77 -7.70 -8.75
C PHE A 122 -12.91 -8.03 -9.73
N LEU A 123 -12.70 -7.83 -11.03
CA LEU A 123 -13.73 -8.07 -12.05
C LEU A 123 -14.02 -9.56 -12.20
N ARG A 124 -12.99 -10.42 -12.12
CA ARG A 124 -13.19 -11.88 -12.14
C ARG A 124 -14.03 -12.35 -10.97
N ASP A 125 -13.78 -11.86 -9.76
CA ASP A 125 -14.60 -12.19 -8.59
C ASP A 125 -16.01 -11.59 -8.71
N HIS A 126 -16.17 -10.41 -9.32
CA HIS A 126 -17.46 -9.75 -9.49
C HIS A 126 -18.39 -10.49 -10.48
N PHE A 127 -17.86 -10.90 -11.64
CA PHE A 127 -18.62 -11.55 -12.71
C PHE A 127 -18.59 -13.09 -12.64
N GLY A 128 -17.68 -13.67 -11.85
CA GLY A 128 -17.55 -15.10 -11.67
C GLY A 128 -18.45 -15.69 -10.58
N GLU A 129 -18.10 -16.89 -10.12
CA GLU A 129 -18.80 -17.53 -9.00
C GLU A 129 -18.45 -16.83 -7.68
N ARG A 130 -19.46 -16.29 -6.99
CA ARG A 130 -19.28 -15.53 -5.74
C ARG A 130 -18.81 -16.35 -4.52
N LYS A 131 -18.55 -17.65 -4.70
CA LYS A 131 -18.16 -18.54 -3.60
C LYS A 131 -16.66 -18.43 -3.35
N GLY A 132 -16.27 -17.94 -2.18
CA GLY A 132 -14.86 -17.86 -1.78
C GLY A 132 -14.09 -16.72 -2.44
N CYS A 133 -14.77 -15.66 -2.90
CA CYS A 133 -14.13 -14.46 -3.45
C CYS A 133 -13.16 -13.84 -2.44
N LYS A 134 -11.93 -13.57 -2.88
CA LYS A 134 -10.88 -12.95 -2.06
C LYS A 134 -10.81 -11.44 -2.28
N TYR A 135 -11.17 -10.99 -3.47
CA TYR A 135 -10.88 -9.66 -4.00
C TYR A 135 -12.13 -8.82 -4.24
N TRP A 136 -13.28 -9.29 -3.76
CA TRP A 136 -14.57 -8.65 -3.95
C TRP A 136 -15.40 -8.73 -2.67
N SER A 137 -16.22 -7.69 -2.45
CA SER A 137 -17.30 -7.68 -1.46
C SER A 137 -18.34 -6.66 -1.90
N SER A 138 -19.56 -6.77 -1.36
CA SER A 138 -20.61 -5.78 -1.62
C SER A 138 -20.17 -4.35 -1.22
N ALA A 139 -19.49 -4.19 -0.09
CA ALA A 139 -18.95 -2.91 0.35
C ALA A 139 -17.92 -2.33 -0.61
N LEU A 140 -17.02 -3.16 -1.12
CA LEU A 140 -16.00 -2.74 -2.09
C LEU A 140 -16.65 -2.31 -3.40
N LEU A 141 -17.57 -3.12 -3.94
CA LEU A 141 -18.30 -2.77 -5.16
C LEU A 141 -19.00 -1.42 -5.01
N LEU A 142 -19.76 -1.21 -3.94
CA LEU A 142 -20.49 0.03 -3.70
C LEU A 142 -19.53 1.23 -3.55
N SER A 143 -18.40 1.04 -2.88
CA SER A 143 -17.37 2.09 -2.70
C SER A 143 -16.70 2.47 -4.03
N VAL A 144 -16.38 1.47 -4.86
CA VAL A 144 -15.85 1.65 -6.22
C VAL A 144 -16.87 2.37 -7.10
N CYS A 145 -18.14 1.96 -7.04
CA CYS A 145 -19.22 2.61 -7.78
C CYS A 145 -19.42 4.06 -7.34
N ALA A 146 -19.37 4.36 -6.04
CA ALA A 146 -19.50 5.73 -5.54
C ALA A 146 -18.44 6.67 -6.14
N LEU A 147 -17.18 6.25 -6.17
CA LEU A 147 -16.10 7.03 -6.82
C LEU A 147 -16.25 7.09 -8.34
N GLY A 148 -16.63 5.98 -8.97
CA GLY A 148 -16.85 5.92 -10.41
C GLY A 148 -17.95 6.89 -10.88
N LEU A 149 -19.07 6.92 -10.18
CA LEU A 149 -20.20 7.80 -10.49
C LEU A 149 -19.86 9.29 -10.36
N LEU A 150 -18.96 9.68 -9.44
CA LEU A 150 -18.47 11.07 -9.36
C LEU A 150 -17.76 11.53 -10.65
N MET A 151 -17.19 10.58 -11.39
CA MET A 151 -16.49 10.83 -12.65
C MET A 151 -17.41 10.71 -13.86
N SER A 152 -18.72 10.50 -13.66
CA SER A 152 -19.66 10.44 -14.77
C SER A 152 -19.94 11.82 -15.38
N GLU A 153 -20.26 11.83 -16.66
CA GLU A 153 -20.56 13.03 -17.44
C GLU A 153 -21.94 13.59 -17.11
N THR A 154 -22.91 12.73 -16.78
CA THR A 154 -24.28 13.12 -16.47
C THR A 154 -24.42 13.55 -15.01
N GLU A 155 -25.27 14.54 -14.74
CA GLU A 155 -25.52 15.00 -13.38
C GLU A 155 -26.38 14.01 -12.59
N GLU A 156 -27.31 13.35 -13.27
CA GLU A 156 -28.17 12.32 -12.69
C GLU A 156 -27.35 11.19 -12.06
N GLU A 157 -26.35 10.67 -12.78
CA GLU A 157 -25.48 9.60 -12.26
C GLU A 157 -24.58 10.10 -11.14
N ARG A 158 -24.03 11.31 -11.25
CA ARG A 158 -23.24 11.91 -10.15
C ARG A 158 -24.07 12.06 -8.89
N ASN A 159 -25.38 12.33 -9.00
CA ASN A 159 -26.28 12.43 -7.86
C ASN A 159 -26.55 11.08 -7.18
N LEU A 160 -26.43 9.96 -7.89
CA LEU A 160 -26.52 8.62 -7.31
C LEU A 160 -25.31 8.25 -6.44
N SER A 161 -24.15 8.87 -6.67
CA SER A 161 -22.89 8.53 -6.01
C SER A 161 -22.97 8.53 -4.47
N ALA A 162 -23.75 9.45 -3.89
CA ALA A 162 -23.97 9.53 -2.45
C ALA A 162 -24.73 8.32 -1.88
N GLN A 163 -25.70 7.77 -2.63
CA GLN A 163 -26.46 6.60 -2.20
C GLN A 163 -25.55 5.37 -2.09
N PHE A 164 -24.72 5.16 -3.12
CA PHE A 164 -23.71 4.09 -3.13
C PHE A 164 -22.69 4.26 -2.01
N PHE A 165 -22.25 5.50 -1.77
CA PHE A 165 -21.35 5.82 -0.67
C PHE A 165 -21.95 5.46 0.70
N HIS A 166 -23.19 5.89 0.99
CA HIS A 166 -23.83 5.62 2.28
C HIS A 166 -24.12 4.14 2.51
N ALA A 167 -24.47 3.41 1.44
CA ALA A 167 -24.64 1.96 1.50
C ALA A 167 -23.31 1.26 1.83
N ALA A 168 -22.23 1.63 1.13
CA ALA A 168 -20.90 1.11 1.40
C ALA A 168 -20.42 1.42 2.83
N GLU A 169 -20.56 2.68 3.26
CA GLU A 169 -20.20 3.13 4.60
C GLU A 169 -20.93 2.32 5.68
N SER A 170 -22.23 2.11 5.52
CA SER A 170 -23.04 1.35 6.47
C SER A 170 -22.51 -0.08 6.65
N ILE A 171 -22.11 -0.74 5.56
CA ILE A 171 -21.59 -2.12 5.60
C ILE A 171 -20.21 -2.16 6.28
N VAL A 172 -19.27 -1.30 5.88
CA VAL A 172 -17.89 -1.34 6.41
C VAL A 172 -17.80 -0.86 7.85
N MET A 173 -18.64 0.07 8.27
CA MET A 173 -18.62 0.57 9.65
C MET A 173 -19.17 -0.45 10.64
N VAL A 174 -20.10 -1.31 10.22
CA VAL A 174 -20.68 -2.37 11.07
C VAL A 174 -19.79 -3.61 11.11
N SER A 175 -19.24 -4.03 9.96
CA SER A 175 -18.58 -5.34 9.84
C SER A 175 -17.10 -5.29 9.49
N GLY A 176 -16.62 -4.18 8.92
CA GLY A 176 -15.27 -4.07 8.39
C GLY A 176 -14.20 -3.76 9.43
N LEU A 177 -14.56 -3.12 10.55
CA LEU A 177 -13.60 -2.69 11.58
C LEU A 177 -13.03 -3.85 12.42
N SER A 178 -13.85 -4.87 12.71
CA SER A 178 -13.44 -6.00 13.54
C SER A 178 -12.61 -7.03 12.78
N ARG A 179 -12.73 -7.05 11.44
CA ARG A 179 -12.10 -8.04 10.57
C ARG A 179 -11.49 -7.38 9.35
N PRO A 180 -10.24 -6.89 9.46
CA PRO A 180 -9.49 -6.40 8.32
C PRO A 180 -9.38 -7.47 7.23
N SER A 181 -9.56 -7.06 5.98
CA SER A 181 -9.44 -7.91 4.80
C SER A 181 -9.05 -7.05 3.60
N ILE A 182 -8.65 -7.69 2.50
CA ILE A 182 -8.31 -6.98 1.25
C ILE A 182 -9.47 -6.06 0.81
N PRO A 183 -10.72 -6.54 0.72
CA PRO A 183 -11.82 -5.67 0.31
C PRO A 183 -12.10 -4.53 1.29
N THR A 184 -11.96 -4.74 2.61
CA THR A 184 -12.24 -3.65 3.58
C THR A 184 -11.19 -2.54 3.53
N VAL A 185 -9.90 -2.87 3.36
CA VAL A 185 -8.84 -1.87 3.11
C VAL A 185 -9.17 -1.03 1.88
N GLN A 186 -9.51 -1.70 0.78
CA GLN A 186 -9.82 -1.04 -0.49
C GLN A 186 -11.11 -0.19 -0.39
N SER A 187 -12.15 -0.68 0.30
CA SER A 187 -13.37 0.07 0.56
C SER A 187 -13.10 1.35 1.34
N PHE A 188 -12.41 1.28 2.49
CA PHE A 188 -12.11 2.46 3.29
C PHE A 188 -11.27 3.48 2.52
N LEU A 189 -10.34 3.02 1.68
CA LEU A 189 -9.53 3.91 0.85
C LEU A 189 -10.38 4.59 -0.25
N CYS A 190 -11.31 3.86 -0.89
CA CYS A 190 -12.28 4.45 -1.81
C CYS A 190 -13.17 5.50 -1.12
N LEU A 191 -13.74 5.18 0.05
CA LEU A 191 -14.57 6.10 0.82
C LEU A 191 -13.78 7.34 1.29
N ALA A 192 -12.50 7.18 1.62
CA ALA A 192 -11.62 8.29 1.96
C ALA A 192 -11.49 9.28 0.81
N PHE A 193 -11.21 8.81 -0.40
CA PHE A 193 -11.11 9.66 -1.59
C PHE A 193 -12.44 10.34 -1.92
N PHE A 194 -13.56 9.63 -1.73
CA PHE A 194 -14.89 10.20 -1.95
C PHE A 194 -15.15 11.41 -1.03
N GLU A 195 -14.92 11.24 0.28
CA GLU A 195 -15.13 12.30 1.26
C GLU A 195 -14.18 13.49 1.04
N ILE A 196 -12.91 13.23 0.72
CA ILE A 196 -11.94 14.29 0.39
C ILE A 196 -12.38 15.05 -0.86
N GLY A 197 -12.80 14.35 -1.92
CA GLY A 197 -13.28 14.97 -3.16
C GLY A 197 -14.54 15.83 -2.95
N ARG A 198 -15.38 15.49 -1.97
CA ARG A 198 -16.56 16.27 -1.55
C ARG A 198 -16.23 17.42 -0.58
N GLY A 199 -14.97 17.55 -0.14
CA GLY A 199 -14.53 18.58 0.81
C GLY A 199 -14.65 18.20 2.29
N ASN A 200 -15.13 17.00 2.60
CA ASN A 200 -15.24 16.46 3.96
C ASN A 200 -13.90 15.88 4.46
N VAL A 201 -12.86 16.72 4.43
CA VAL A 201 -11.46 16.31 4.58
C VAL A 201 -11.15 15.58 5.90
N SER A 202 -11.84 15.92 6.99
CA SER A 202 -11.61 15.26 8.29
C SER A 202 -12.09 13.81 8.29
N LYS A 203 -13.27 13.54 7.72
CA LYS A 203 -13.83 12.19 7.63
C LYS A 203 -13.03 11.36 6.63
N GLY A 204 -12.69 11.93 5.48
CA GLY A 204 -11.87 11.25 4.49
C GLY A 204 -10.47 10.89 5.01
N TRP A 205 -9.80 11.78 5.76
CA TRP A 205 -8.52 11.45 6.41
C TRP A 205 -8.65 10.39 7.51
N ALA A 206 -9.77 10.38 8.25
CA ALA A 206 -10.02 9.34 9.23
C ALA A 206 -10.16 7.96 8.55
N PHE A 207 -10.91 7.89 7.44
CA PHE A 207 -11.06 6.68 6.64
C PHE A 207 -9.74 6.20 6.03
N SER A 208 -8.91 7.10 5.49
CA SER A 208 -7.60 6.69 4.96
C SER A 208 -6.71 6.12 6.07
N GLY A 209 -6.73 6.72 7.25
CA GLY A 209 -6.00 6.19 8.41
C GLY A 209 -6.50 4.82 8.88
N ILE A 210 -7.81 4.54 8.76
CA ILE A 210 -8.36 3.19 9.03
C ILE A 210 -7.79 2.20 8.00
N ALA A 211 -7.85 2.53 6.71
CA ALA A 211 -7.32 1.68 5.65
C ALA A 211 -5.83 1.37 5.84
N PHE A 212 -5.01 2.38 6.18
CA PHE A 212 -3.57 2.20 6.38
C PHE A 212 -3.27 1.28 7.57
N ARG A 213 -3.99 1.44 8.69
CA ARG A 213 -3.83 0.57 9.85
C ARG A 213 -4.32 -0.85 9.58
N MET A 214 -5.39 -1.04 8.82
CA MET A 214 -5.84 -2.36 8.39
C MET A 214 -4.81 -3.04 7.48
N ALA A 215 -4.21 -2.31 6.53
CA ALA A 215 -3.12 -2.86 5.72
C ALA A 215 -1.92 -3.27 6.59
N GLN A 216 -1.62 -2.51 7.64
CA GLN A 216 -0.57 -2.84 8.59
C GLN A 216 -0.88 -4.07 9.43
N ASP A 217 -2.13 -4.19 9.88
CA ASP A 217 -2.65 -5.32 10.65
C ASP A 217 -2.61 -6.62 9.83
N LEU A 218 -2.86 -6.53 8.53
CA LEU A 218 -2.73 -7.64 7.58
C LEU A 218 -1.27 -7.95 7.17
N GLY A 219 -0.30 -7.17 7.66
CA GLY A 219 1.13 -7.38 7.40
C GLY A 219 1.60 -6.97 6.00
N PHE A 220 0.88 -6.07 5.32
CA PHE A 220 1.21 -5.66 3.94
C PHE A 220 2.48 -4.79 3.82
N GLN A 221 3.03 -4.31 4.94
CA GLN A 221 4.32 -3.62 5.04
C GLN A 221 5.54 -4.53 4.88
N SER A 222 5.33 -5.84 4.75
CA SER A 222 6.36 -6.81 4.43
C SER A 222 5.96 -7.57 3.17
N ASP A 223 6.96 -7.99 2.39
CA ASP A 223 6.72 -8.68 1.14
C ASP A 223 5.89 -9.96 1.38
N PRO A 224 4.80 -10.18 0.62
CA PRO A 224 3.95 -11.34 0.83
C PRO A 224 4.70 -12.67 0.75
N LEU A 225 5.81 -12.74 0.01
CA LEU A 225 6.62 -13.96 -0.07
C LEU A 225 7.17 -14.41 1.29
N HIS A 226 7.36 -13.48 2.24
CA HIS A 226 7.78 -13.81 3.61
C HIS A 226 6.69 -14.54 4.40
N TRP A 227 5.43 -14.42 3.98
CA TRP A 227 4.26 -14.94 4.67
C TRP A 227 3.73 -16.25 4.10
N VAL A 228 4.23 -16.72 2.96
CA VAL A 228 3.77 -17.97 2.29
C VAL A 228 3.69 -19.17 3.25
N PRO A 229 4.63 -19.38 4.20
CA PRO A 229 4.52 -20.50 5.15
C PRO A 229 3.38 -20.37 6.17
N GLN A 230 2.91 -19.17 6.47
CA GLN A 230 1.89 -18.89 7.50
C GLN A 230 0.52 -18.54 6.91
N ASP A 231 0.50 -17.94 5.72
CA ASP A 231 -0.71 -17.45 5.07
C ASP A 231 -1.11 -18.35 3.90
N SER A 232 -2.03 -19.28 4.19
CA SER A 232 -2.60 -20.21 3.21
C SER A 232 -3.36 -19.54 2.05
N THR A 233 -3.65 -18.23 2.14
CA THR A 233 -4.32 -17.51 1.06
C THR A 233 -3.37 -17.07 -0.05
N LEU A 234 -2.05 -17.11 0.19
CA LEU A 234 -0.98 -16.79 -0.78
C LEU A 234 -0.61 -18.00 -1.63
N ILE A 235 -1.49 -18.36 -2.56
CA ILE A 235 -1.36 -19.59 -3.37
C ILE A 235 -0.68 -19.28 -4.72
N THR A 236 -0.91 -18.09 -5.25
CA THR A 236 -0.55 -17.69 -6.61
C THR A 236 0.31 -16.42 -6.61
N SER A 237 1.02 -16.18 -7.71
CA SER A 237 1.74 -14.91 -7.92
C SER A 237 0.79 -13.70 -7.95
N GLU A 238 -0.46 -13.92 -8.36
CA GLU A 238 -1.50 -12.90 -8.31
C GLU A 238 -1.82 -12.48 -6.87
N ASP A 239 -1.91 -13.43 -5.93
CA ASP A 239 -2.16 -13.10 -4.52
C ASP A 239 -1.03 -12.22 -3.93
N VAL A 240 0.22 -12.46 -4.34
CA VAL A 240 1.39 -11.65 -3.96
C VAL A 240 1.27 -10.23 -4.54
N GLU A 241 1.02 -10.11 -5.84
CA GLU A 241 0.96 -8.82 -6.51
C GLU A 241 -0.22 -7.97 -6.05
N VAL A 242 -1.38 -8.55 -5.75
CA VAL A 242 -2.51 -7.80 -5.19
C VAL A 242 -2.12 -7.13 -3.88
N ARG A 243 -1.40 -7.82 -2.99
CA ARG A 243 -0.99 -7.25 -1.70
C ARG A 243 0.09 -6.18 -1.84
N ARG A 244 1.07 -6.39 -2.74
CA ARG A 244 2.06 -5.35 -3.09
C ARG A 244 1.35 -4.10 -3.63
N ARG A 245 0.37 -4.27 -4.51
CA ARG A 245 -0.47 -3.18 -5.06
C ARG A 245 -1.21 -2.41 -3.97
N ILE A 246 -1.85 -3.11 -3.04
CA ILE A 246 -2.56 -2.48 -1.92
C ILE A 246 -1.59 -1.68 -1.07
N TYR A 247 -0.44 -2.26 -0.70
CA TYR A 247 0.54 -1.54 0.12
C TYR A 247 1.04 -0.26 -0.57
N TRP A 248 1.51 -0.37 -1.81
CA TRP A 248 2.03 0.79 -2.54
C TRP A 248 0.94 1.82 -2.87
N GLY A 249 -0.30 1.38 -3.11
CA GLY A 249 -1.45 2.26 -3.27
C GLY A 249 -1.79 3.01 -1.97
N CYS A 250 -1.75 2.35 -0.81
CA CYS A 250 -1.84 2.99 0.50
C CYS A 250 -0.70 3.98 0.72
N TYR A 251 0.54 3.57 0.41
CA TYR A 251 1.73 4.42 0.53
C TYR A 251 1.60 5.71 -0.29
N ILE A 252 1.18 5.63 -1.55
CA ILE A 252 0.96 6.79 -2.41
C ILE A 252 -0.17 7.67 -1.85
N SER A 253 -1.29 7.05 -1.50
CA SER A 253 -2.47 7.75 -0.98
C SER A 253 -2.15 8.53 0.29
N ASP A 254 -1.37 7.95 1.19
CA ASP A 254 -0.90 8.60 2.43
C ASP A 254 -0.17 9.91 2.13
N LYS A 255 0.80 9.92 1.20
CA LYS A 255 1.58 11.13 0.88
C LYS A 255 0.72 12.14 0.14
N GLN A 256 -0.12 11.70 -0.79
CA GLN A 256 -0.99 12.61 -1.52
C GLN A 256 -1.96 13.32 -0.59
N ILE A 257 -2.68 12.57 0.26
CA ILE A 257 -3.63 13.14 1.22
C ILE A 257 -2.90 14.03 2.22
N SER A 258 -1.77 13.57 2.76
CA SER A 258 -0.95 14.32 3.72
C SER A 258 -0.42 15.62 3.13
N LEU A 259 0.04 15.61 1.88
CA LEU A 259 0.52 16.79 1.17
C LEU A 259 -0.62 17.81 0.95
N ILE A 260 -1.79 17.35 0.47
CA ILE A 260 -2.95 18.21 0.22
C ILE A 260 -3.45 18.87 1.52
N LEU A 261 -3.46 18.11 2.62
CA LEU A 261 -4.00 18.59 3.91
C LEU A 261 -2.95 19.22 4.83
N GLY A 262 -1.67 19.19 4.46
CA GLY A 262 -0.56 19.64 5.32
C GLY A 262 -0.41 18.80 6.61
N ARG A 263 -0.67 17.50 6.54
CA ARG A 263 -0.62 16.56 7.68
C ARG A 263 0.64 15.69 7.62
N PRO A 264 1.11 15.12 8.76
CA PRO A 264 2.19 14.14 8.75
C PRO A 264 1.79 12.85 8.04
N VAL A 265 2.74 12.26 7.31
CA VAL A 265 2.61 10.93 6.68
C VAL A 265 2.63 9.82 7.73
N GLN A 266 1.99 8.68 7.43
CA GLN A 266 1.90 7.52 8.34
C GLN A 266 2.79 6.34 7.91
N LEU A 267 2.94 6.11 6.61
CA LEU A 267 3.65 4.95 6.07
C LEU A 267 5.03 5.35 5.57
N ALA A 268 6.09 5.16 6.35
CA ALA A 268 7.43 5.56 5.90
C ALA A 268 8.02 4.57 4.88
N PHE A 269 8.71 5.08 3.84
CA PHE A 269 9.30 4.23 2.80
C PHE A 269 10.31 3.24 3.38
N ASP A 270 11.23 3.74 4.20
CA ASP A 270 12.32 2.93 4.78
C ASP A 270 11.85 2.05 5.96
N SER A 271 10.57 2.08 6.32
CA SER A 271 9.98 1.22 7.38
C SER A 271 9.20 0.03 6.82
N ALA A 272 9.17 -0.13 5.50
CA ALA A 272 8.50 -1.24 4.84
C ALA A 272 9.45 -1.98 3.92
N GLU A 273 9.16 -3.27 3.79
CA GLU A 273 9.99 -4.22 3.06
C GLU A 273 9.14 -4.92 2.02
N VAL A 274 8.57 -4.13 1.12
CA VAL A 274 7.70 -4.62 0.06
C VAL A 274 8.44 -4.40 -1.24
N ASP A 275 8.59 -5.45 -2.03
CA ASP A 275 9.21 -5.29 -3.34
C ASP A 275 8.33 -4.41 -4.25
N LEU A 276 8.97 -3.79 -5.24
CA LEU A 276 8.24 -3.06 -6.27
C LEU A 276 7.42 -4.02 -7.14
N LEU A 277 6.27 -3.55 -7.59
CA LEU A 277 5.27 -4.35 -8.30
C LEU A 277 5.80 -4.99 -9.58
N GLU A 278 5.26 -6.15 -9.93
CA GLU A 278 5.53 -6.81 -11.20
C GLU A 278 4.33 -6.75 -12.13
N PHE A 279 4.61 -6.80 -13.43
CA PHE A 279 3.56 -6.93 -14.42
C PHE A 279 3.11 -8.39 -14.49
N ILE A 280 1.83 -8.62 -14.23
CA ILE A 280 1.17 -9.89 -14.51
C ILE A 280 0.44 -9.73 -15.85
N PRO A 281 0.73 -10.57 -16.85
CA PRO A 281 -0.03 -10.60 -18.09
C PRO A 281 -1.51 -10.85 -17.83
N ASP A 282 -2.37 -10.08 -18.48
CA ASP A 282 -3.81 -10.26 -18.38
C ASP A 282 -4.22 -11.63 -18.95
N GLY A 283 -5.31 -12.20 -18.41
CA GLY A 283 -5.89 -13.43 -18.94
C GLY A 283 -6.41 -13.22 -20.38
N PRO A 284 -6.52 -14.29 -21.19
CA PRO A 284 -6.85 -14.19 -22.62
C PRO A 284 -8.23 -13.59 -22.91
N GLU A 285 -9.13 -13.57 -21.94
CA GLU A 285 -10.51 -13.08 -22.07
C GLU A 285 -10.69 -11.60 -21.66
N MET A 286 -9.64 -10.94 -21.15
CA MET A 286 -9.73 -9.58 -20.61
C MET A 286 -9.17 -8.56 -21.60
N GLU A 287 -9.91 -7.49 -21.88
CA GLU A 287 -9.35 -6.36 -22.61
C GLU A 287 -8.31 -5.63 -21.74
N HIS A 288 -7.11 -5.45 -22.32
CA HIS A 288 -6.00 -4.76 -21.68
C HIS A 288 -6.39 -3.32 -21.31
N TRP A 289 -5.95 -2.87 -20.14
CA TRP A 289 -6.05 -1.44 -19.81
C TRP A 289 -5.26 -0.61 -20.84
N ARG A 290 -5.84 0.49 -21.33
CA ARG A 290 -5.17 1.38 -22.29
C ARG A 290 -5.06 2.80 -21.71
N PRO A 291 -3.85 3.41 -21.74
CA PRO A 291 -3.70 4.83 -21.41
C PRO A 291 -4.33 5.66 -22.53
N ALA A 292 -5.09 6.70 -22.20
CA ALA A 292 -5.50 7.61 -23.27
C ALA A 292 -4.40 8.46 -23.80
N GLY A 293 -4.58 8.89 -25.05
CA GLY A 293 -3.95 10.06 -25.65
C GLY A 293 -2.43 10.00 -25.65
N PHE A 294 -1.86 8.86 -25.27
CA PHE A 294 -0.46 8.52 -25.42
C PHE A 294 -0.25 7.62 -26.65
N PHE A 295 -1.28 6.88 -27.10
CA PHE A 295 -1.18 5.98 -28.26
C PHE A 295 -2.52 5.88 -29.01
N ASP A 296 -2.63 6.53 -30.17
CA ASP A 296 -3.70 6.29 -31.15
C ASP A 296 -3.36 5.11 -32.09
N ASP A 297 -2.13 4.62 -32.05
CA ASP A 297 -1.65 3.54 -32.93
C ASP A 297 -1.77 2.17 -32.24
N VAL A 298 -2.74 1.38 -32.71
CA VAL A 298 -3.11 0.05 -32.17
C VAL A 298 -1.97 -0.98 -32.29
N ASN A 299 -0.97 -0.70 -33.11
CA ASN A 299 0.09 -1.64 -33.47
C ASN A 299 1.37 -1.56 -32.60
N ASP A 300 1.56 -0.50 -31.80
CA ASP A 300 2.85 -0.23 -31.13
C ASP A 300 2.91 -0.68 -29.66
N ILE A 301 1.79 -1.12 -29.07
CA ILE A 301 1.74 -1.46 -27.66
C ILE A 301 1.79 -2.97 -27.44
N ARG A 302 3.00 -3.53 -27.41
CA ARG A 302 3.22 -4.84 -26.81
C ARG A 302 3.00 -4.72 -25.29
N ASN A 303 1.81 -5.09 -24.82
CA ASN A 303 1.38 -5.17 -23.42
C ASN A 303 1.33 -3.80 -22.69
N PRO A 304 0.28 -2.98 -22.89
CA PRO A 304 0.11 -1.74 -22.12
C PRO A 304 0.00 -2.07 -20.64
N SER A 305 0.88 -1.50 -19.82
CA SER A 305 0.86 -1.68 -18.37
C SER A 305 1.05 -0.35 -17.66
N ASN A 306 0.25 -0.11 -16.62
CA ASN A 306 0.44 1.01 -15.69
C ASN A 306 1.57 0.78 -14.69
N ILE A 307 2.12 -0.43 -14.59
CA ILE A 307 3.11 -0.78 -13.57
C ILE A 307 4.37 0.08 -13.66
N PRO A 308 4.96 0.35 -14.85
CA PRO A 308 6.09 1.27 -14.96
C PRO A 308 5.77 2.68 -14.47
N TYR A 309 4.55 3.19 -14.74
CA TYR A 309 4.12 4.50 -14.25
C TYR A 309 3.98 4.53 -12.72
N LEU A 310 3.38 3.48 -12.14
CA LEU A 310 3.25 3.36 -10.69
C LEU A 310 4.60 3.28 -9.97
N LYS A 311 5.59 2.57 -10.54
CA LYS A 311 6.96 2.56 -10.02
C LYS A 311 7.56 3.96 -9.96
N GLU A 312 7.35 4.77 -10.99
CA GLU A 312 7.81 6.16 -11.01
C GLU A 312 7.02 7.05 -10.04
N GLN A 313 5.72 6.80 -9.83
CA GLN A 313 4.95 7.47 -8.79
C GLN A 313 5.49 7.15 -7.39
N ILE A 314 5.81 5.88 -7.09
CA ILE A 314 6.41 5.50 -5.80
C ILE A 314 7.73 6.26 -5.58
N ARG A 315 8.60 6.31 -6.60
CA ARG A 315 9.85 7.08 -6.55
C ARG A 315 9.61 8.57 -6.28
N LEU A 316 8.63 9.17 -6.95
CA LEU A 316 8.25 10.56 -6.72
C LEU A 316 7.72 10.78 -5.30
N TYR A 317 6.83 9.92 -4.82
CA TYR A 317 6.23 10.06 -3.49
C TYR A 317 7.22 9.83 -2.36
N ARG A 318 8.33 9.10 -2.60
CA ARG A 318 9.48 9.08 -1.68
C ARG A 318 10.16 10.43 -1.57
N ILE A 319 10.32 11.16 -2.68
CA ILE A 319 10.86 12.53 -2.66
C ILE A 319 9.87 13.47 -1.93
N VAL A 320 8.56 13.31 -2.17
CA VAL A 320 7.51 14.07 -1.46
C VAL A 320 7.54 13.80 0.05
N GLU A 321 7.72 12.55 0.47
CA GLU A 321 7.90 12.17 1.87
C GLU A 321 9.09 12.90 2.50
N ASN A 322 10.25 12.88 1.86
CA ASN A 322 11.44 13.60 2.31
C ASN A 322 11.21 15.11 2.39
N MET A 323 10.54 15.68 1.39
CA MET A 323 10.17 17.10 1.35
C MET A 323 9.29 17.48 2.54
N MET A 324 8.27 16.67 2.83
CA MET A 324 7.35 16.87 3.97
C MET A 324 8.08 16.74 5.31
N ALA A 325 8.95 15.75 5.46
CA ALA A 325 9.69 15.49 6.69
C ALA A 325 10.79 16.53 6.99
N THR A 326 11.28 17.25 5.98
CA THR A 326 12.40 18.20 6.13
C THR A 326 11.96 19.67 6.06
N ILE A 327 11.37 20.11 4.96
CA ILE A 327 11.02 21.53 4.71
C ILE A 327 9.81 21.95 5.53
N PHE A 328 8.82 21.07 5.68
CA PHE A 328 7.56 21.38 6.32
C PHE A 328 7.51 20.91 7.79
N SER A 329 8.64 20.46 8.34
CA SER A 329 8.73 20.02 9.73
C SER A 329 8.61 21.19 10.71
N PRO A 330 7.72 21.11 11.73
CA PRO A 330 7.58 22.16 12.74
C PRO A 330 8.81 22.35 13.63
N ARG A 331 9.69 21.35 13.71
CA ARG A 331 10.87 21.33 14.59
C ARG A 331 12.07 22.10 14.03
N THR A 332 11.93 22.79 12.91
CA THR A 332 13.03 23.53 12.30
C THR A 332 13.21 24.90 13.00
N PRO A 333 14.28 25.13 13.78
CA PRO A 333 14.54 26.43 14.39
C PRO A 333 14.74 27.53 13.31
N ARG A 334 14.44 28.78 13.67
CA ARG A 334 14.41 29.95 12.76
C ARG A 334 15.59 30.89 12.99
N THR A 335 16.80 30.39 13.16
CA THR A 335 18.01 31.22 13.25
C THR A 335 18.60 31.51 11.87
N GLN A 336 19.52 32.48 11.75
CA GLN A 336 20.11 32.89 10.47
C GLN A 336 20.93 31.76 9.80
N THR A 337 21.65 30.95 10.59
CA THR A 337 22.33 29.73 10.15
C THR A 337 21.35 28.68 9.60
N ASP A 338 20.13 28.65 10.12
CA ASP A 338 19.09 27.72 9.68
C ASP A 338 18.53 28.08 8.30
N ILE A 339 18.52 29.37 7.94
CA ILE A 339 18.08 29.82 6.60
C ILE A 339 18.99 29.23 5.51
N SER A 340 20.31 29.29 5.71
CA SER A 340 21.28 28.71 4.76
C SER A 340 21.19 27.19 4.67
N THR A 341 20.92 26.53 5.80
CA THR A 341 20.72 25.08 5.88
C THR A 341 19.43 24.67 5.16
N ARG A 342 18.34 25.40 5.39
CA ARG A 342 17.06 25.19 4.71
C ARG A 342 17.17 25.41 3.20
N GLN A 343 17.91 26.44 2.77
CA GLN A 343 18.18 26.67 1.35
C GLN A 343 18.93 25.48 0.74
N SER A 344 19.95 24.96 1.42
CA SER A 344 20.70 23.78 0.95
C SER A 344 19.81 22.53 0.84
N VAL A 345 18.91 22.32 1.80
CA VAL A 345 17.92 21.22 1.76
C VAL A 345 16.95 21.39 0.59
N LEU A 346 16.46 22.61 0.35
CA LEU A 346 15.61 22.94 -0.80
C LEU A 346 16.34 22.68 -2.12
N ASP A 347 17.59 23.11 -2.24
CA ASP A 347 18.41 22.92 -3.44
C ASP A 347 18.64 21.43 -3.72
N ASN A 348 18.92 20.63 -2.67
CA ASN A 348 19.06 19.18 -2.79
C ASN A 348 17.76 18.51 -3.26
N LEU A 349 16.61 18.88 -2.69
CA LEU A 349 15.31 18.35 -3.11
C LEU A 349 14.96 18.74 -4.55
N ASN A 350 15.27 19.98 -4.95
CA ASN A 350 15.12 20.41 -6.33
C ASN A 350 15.98 19.58 -7.28
N LEU A 351 17.24 19.28 -6.91
CA LEU A 351 18.11 18.41 -7.69
C LEU A 351 17.57 16.98 -7.77
N GLU A 352 17.03 16.43 -6.69
CA GLU A 352 16.39 15.10 -6.71
C GLU A 352 15.18 15.05 -7.64
N LEU A 353 14.30 16.06 -7.58
CA LEU A 353 13.14 16.15 -8.48
C LEU A 353 13.56 16.28 -9.95
N LEU A 354 14.58 17.10 -10.24
CA LEU A 354 15.12 17.25 -11.60
C LEU A 354 15.73 15.94 -12.09
N LYS A 355 16.54 15.27 -11.27
CA LYS A 355 17.13 13.96 -11.60
C LYS A 355 16.05 12.91 -11.85
N TRP A 356 15.01 12.86 -11.02
CA TRP A 356 13.87 11.97 -11.21
C TRP A 356 13.20 12.24 -12.55
N ARG A 357 12.83 13.50 -12.82
CA ARG A 357 12.19 13.92 -14.08
C ARG A 357 13.03 13.56 -15.31
N ASP A 358 14.34 13.81 -15.26
CA ASP A 358 15.22 13.55 -16.40
C ASP A 358 15.43 12.03 -16.61
N SER A 359 15.32 11.22 -15.54
CA SER A 359 15.37 9.75 -15.57
C SER A 359 14.07 9.08 -16.01
N LEU A 360 12.99 9.84 -16.22
CA LEU A 360 11.70 9.26 -16.62
C LEU A 360 11.82 8.54 -17.97
N PRO A 361 11.18 7.37 -18.13
CA PRO A 361 11.09 6.70 -19.41
C PRO A 361 10.39 7.57 -20.46
N PRO A 362 10.63 7.36 -21.77
CA PRO A 362 10.02 8.15 -22.84
C PRO A 362 8.49 8.26 -22.76
N PHE A 363 7.80 7.18 -22.39
CA PHE A 363 6.34 7.15 -22.24
C PHE A 363 5.81 8.05 -21.11
N ALA A 364 6.65 8.39 -20.12
CA ALA A 364 6.29 9.21 -18.97
C ALA A 364 6.81 10.66 -19.09
N LYS A 365 7.53 11.00 -20.17
CA LYS A 365 8.03 12.35 -20.39
C LYS A 365 6.91 13.25 -20.92
N TRP A 366 6.42 14.14 -20.07
CA TRP A 366 5.46 15.16 -20.49
C TRP A 366 6.14 16.29 -21.28
N ASN A 367 5.53 16.71 -22.38
CA ASN A 367 5.89 17.94 -23.09
C ASN A 367 4.67 18.88 -23.16
N LYS A 368 4.90 20.18 -22.97
CA LYS A 368 3.85 21.22 -22.99
C LYS A 368 3.18 21.38 -24.37
N TRP A 369 3.72 20.74 -25.40
CA TRP A 369 3.37 20.95 -26.80
C TRP A 369 2.49 19.84 -27.39
N ALA A 370 2.09 18.84 -26.61
CA ALA A 370 1.08 17.88 -27.03
C ALA A 370 -0.31 18.57 -27.06
N PRO A 371 -0.93 18.75 -28.23
CA PRO A 371 -2.19 19.47 -28.35
C PRO A 371 -3.34 18.49 -28.12
N GLY A 372 -3.91 18.47 -26.92
CA GLY A 372 -5.15 17.73 -26.66
C GLY A 372 -5.43 17.49 -25.18
N VAL A 373 -6.70 17.56 -24.80
CA VAL A 373 -7.16 16.96 -23.54
C VAL A 373 -7.00 15.45 -23.71
N ILE A 374 -6.02 14.87 -23.02
CA ILE A 374 -5.80 13.43 -23.00
C ILE A 374 -6.97 12.80 -22.24
N THR A 375 -7.86 12.10 -22.95
CA THR A 375 -9.11 11.52 -22.40
C THR A 375 -9.01 10.00 -22.19
N PRO A 376 -8.56 9.49 -21.01
CA PRO A 376 -8.35 8.06 -20.66
C PRO A 376 -9.19 7.08 -21.49
N ALA A 377 -8.60 6.27 -22.37
CA ALA A 377 -9.34 5.41 -23.28
C ALA A 377 -9.32 4.04 -22.63
N VAL A 378 -10.28 3.77 -21.75
CA VAL A 378 -10.40 2.40 -21.23
C VAL A 378 -10.96 1.53 -22.34
N ALA A 379 -10.28 0.41 -22.57
CA ALA A 379 -10.89 -0.76 -23.16
C ALA A 379 -11.92 -1.26 -22.13
N THR A 380 -13.17 -0.81 -22.33
CA THR A 380 -14.29 -1.14 -21.46
C THR A 380 -14.50 -2.64 -21.44
N LEU A 381 -14.86 -3.16 -20.26
CA LEU A 381 -15.41 -4.49 -19.96
C LEU A 381 -15.56 -5.47 -21.13
#